data_AF-A0A0L6TZA0-F1
#
_entry.id   AF-A0A0L6TZA0-F1
#
_cell.length_a   1.000
_cell.length_b   1.000
_cell.length_c   1.000
_cell.angle_alpha   90.00
_cell.angle_beta   90.00
_cell.angle_gamma   90.00
#
_symmetry.space_group_name_H-M   'P 1'
#
loop_
_entity.id
_entity.type
_entity.pdbx_description
1 polymer ?
#
loop_
_entity_poly.entity_id
_entity_poly.type
_entity_poly.pdbx_seq_one_letter_code
_entity_poly.pdbx_strand_id
1 'polypeptide(L)' 'MKNKEVRKFIKNSGFYQWQIAEAIGIHEVAFSRKMRHELKEMEKFQIFEAIEKLSKEKNK' A
#
# COMPACT_ATOMS: atom_id res chain seq x y z
N MET A 1 -11.96 11.49 4.39
CA MET A 1 -11.23 10.35 3.80
C MET A 1 -10.55 9.58 4.92
N LYS A 2 -10.85 8.28 5.05
CA LYS A 2 -10.12 7.37 5.96
C LYS A 2 -8.77 7.01 5.34
N ASN A 3 -7.77 6.67 6.16
CA ASN A 3 -6.41 6.26 5.75
C ASN A 3 -5.64 7.29 4.91
N LYS A 4 -5.72 8.59 5.27
CA LYS A 4 -5.00 9.66 4.56
C LYS A 4 -3.48 9.44 4.54
N GLU A 5 -2.91 8.94 5.63
CA GLU A 5 -1.48 8.68 5.77
C GLU A 5 -1.01 7.63 4.76
N VAL A 6 -1.70 6.49 4.69
CA VAL A 6 -1.41 5.43 3.72
C VAL A 6 -1.49 5.97 2.29
N ARG A 7 -2.56 6.71 1.95
CA ARG A 7 -2.71 7.32 0.62
C ARG A 7 -1.58 8.31 0.31
N LYS A 8 -1.17 9.12 1.29
CA LYS A 8 -0.05 10.07 1.14
C LYS A 8 1.26 9.34 0.93
N PHE A 9 1.51 8.26 1.68
CA PHE A 9 2.73 7.47 1.57
C PHE A 9 2.83 6.78 0.21
N ILE A 10 1.75 6.17 -0.28
CA ILE A 10 1.64 5.59 -1.63
C ILE A 10 1.93 6.66 -2.70
N LYS A 11 1.33 7.84 -2.56
CA LYS A 11 1.53 8.94 -3.51
C LYS A 11 2.97 9.46 -3.49
N ASN A 12 3.59 9.55 -2.30
CA ASN A 12 4.96 10.01 -2.13
C ASN A 12 5.98 9.00 -2.67
N SER A 13 5.71 7.70 -2.57
CA SER A 13 6.58 6.66 -3.11
C SER A 13 6.49 6.53 -4.64
N GLY A 14 5.44 7.09 -5.25
CA GLY A 14 5.22 7.03 -6.69
C GLY A 14 4.81 5.64 -7.19
N PHE A 15 4.36 4.76 -6.28
CA PHE A 15 3.82 3.45 -6.63
C PHE A 15 2.30 3.51 -6.76
N TYR A 16 1.75 2.65 -7.60
CA TYR A 16 0.31 2.45 -7.72
C TYR A 16 -0.20 1.47 -6.68
N GLN A 17 -1.49 1.60 -6.34
CA GLN A 17 -2.15 0.72 -5.37
C GLN A 17 -2.08 -0.76 -5.78
N TRP A 18 -2.15 -1.06 -7.07
CA TRP A 18 -2.06 -2.41 -7.60
C TRP A 18 -0.67 -3.04 -7.40
N GLN A 19 0.41 -2.25 -7.53
CA GLN A 19 1.79 -2.75 -7.29
C GLN A 19 1.99 -3.17 -5.85
N ILE A 20 1.43 -2.37 -4.93
CA ILE A 20 1.48 -2.66 -3.51
C ILE A 20 0.63 -3.88 -3.18
N ALA A 21 -0.56 -3.99 -3.79
CA ALA A 21 -1.43 -5.14 -3.63
C ALA A 21 -0.74 -6.44 -4.10
N GLU A 22 -0.03 -6.39 -5.23
CA GLU A 22 0.76 -7.50 -5.75
C GLU A 22 1.92 -7.86 -4.80
N ALA A 23 2.64 -6.86 -4.27
CA ALA A 23 3.74 -7.07 -3.32
C ALA A 23 3.31 -7.69 -1.98
N ILE A 24 2.08 -7.43 -1.52
CA ILE A 24 1.50 -8.08 -0.32
C ILE A 24 0.72 -9.37 -0.64
N GLY A 25 0.66 -9.78 -1.91
CA GLY A 25 -0.03 -10.99 -2.34
C GLY A 25 -1.55 -10.93 -2.26
N ILE A 26 -2.16 -9.74 -2.41
CA ILE A 26 -3.62 -9.59 -2.47
C ILE A 26 -4.08 -9.01 -3.79
N HIS A 27 -5.33 -9.30 -4.17
CA HIS A 27 -5.93 -8.70 -5.35
C HIS A 27 -6.18 -7.19 -5.17
N GLU A 28 -5.97 -6.43 -6.24
CA GLU A 28 -6.22 -4.98 -6.28
C GLU A 28 -7.65 -4.62 -5.82
N VAL A 29 -8.65 -5.41 -6.22
CA VAL A 29 -10.05 -5.20 -5.81
C VAL A 29 -10.20 -5.30 -4.29
N ALA A 30 -9.53 -6.26 -3.66
CA ALA A 30 -9.55 -6.42 -2.20
C ALA A 30 -8.84 -5.24 -1.52
N PHE A 31 -7.71 -4.79 -2.08
CA PHE A 31 -6.97 -3.62 -1.59
C PHE A 31 -7.83 -2.34 -1.66
N SER A 32 -8.44 -2.06 -2.81
CA SER A 32 -9.32 -0.91 -3.02
C SER A 32 -10.53 -0.94 -2.07
N ARG A 33 -11.12 -2.11 -1.82
CA ARG A 33 -12.19 -2.28 -0.83
C ARG A 33 -11.71 -1.95 0.58
N LYS A 34 -10.55 -2.48 1.01
CA LYS A 34 -9.95 -2.21 2.32
C LYS A 34 -9.65 -0.72 2.52
N MET A 35 -9.19 -0.03 1.48
CA MET A 35 -8.91 1.42 1.51
C MET A 35 -10.14 2.32 1.69
N ARG A 36 -11.36 1.78 1.59
CA ARG A 36 -12.61 2.50 1.91
C ARG A 36 -13.02 2.40 3.38
N HIS A 37 -12.50 1.40 4.11
CA HIS A 37 -12.76 1.18 5.53
C HIS A 37 -11.55 1.59 6.37
N GLU A 38 -11.68 1.57 7.68
CA GLU A 38 -10.57 1.86 8.58
C GLU A 38 -9.62 0.67 8.62
N LEU A 39 -8.37 0.89 8.19
CA LEU A 39 -7.35 -0.14 8.20
C LEU A 39 -6.83 -0.35 9.61
N LYS A 40 -6.68 -1.62 10.00
CA LYS A 40 -5.99 -1.97 11.25
C LYS A 40 -4.51 -1.58 11.14
N GLU A 41 -3.87 -1.32 12.27
CA GLU A 41 -2.45 -0.97 12.32
C GLU A 41 -1.56 -2.01 11.62
N MET A 42 -1.86 -3.30 11.80
CA MET A 42 -1.15 -4.37 11.10
C MET A 42 -1.25 -4.27 9.58
N GLU A 43 -2.42 -3.90 9.05
CA GLU A 43 -2.60 -3.74 7.60
C GLU A 43 -1.83 -2.52 7.08
N LYS A 44 -1.78 -1.43 7.86
CA LYS A 44 -0.95 -0.27 7.52
C LYS A 44 0.53 -0.65 7.47
N PHE A 45 0.99 -1.43 8.44
CA PHE A 45 2.38 -1.90 8.50
C PHE A 45 2.76 -2.73 7.27
N GLN A 46 1.92 -3.68 6.87
CA GLN A 46 2.13 -4.48 5.66
C GLN A 46 2.27 -3.61 4.39
N ILE A 47 1.46 -2.55 4.30
CA ILE A 47 1.52 -1.62 3.16
C ILE A 47 2.83 -0.84 3.17
N PHE A 48 3.28 -0.36 4.32
CA PHE A 48 4.54 0.37 4.44
C PHE A 48 5.74 -0.53 4.09
N GLU A 49 5.76 -1.76 4.60
CA GLU A 49 6.81 -2.73 4.30
C GLU A 49 6.87 -3.06 2.80
N ALA A 50 5.71 -3.27 2.16
CA ALA A 50 5.64 -3.52 0.72
C ALA A 50 6.17 -2.36 -0.11
N ILE A 51 5.83 -1.13 0.25
CA ILE A 51 6.33 0.06 -0.43
C ILE A 51 7.84 0.21 -0.25
N GLU A 52 8.37 -0.09 0.94
CA GLU A 52 9.81 -0.08 1.19
C GLU A 52 10.54 -1.14 0.34
N LYS A 53 9.98 -2.36 0.24
CA LYS A 53 10.51 -3.42 -0.64
C LYS A 53 10.52 -2.99 -2.11
N LEU A 54 9.39 -2.50 -2.61
CA LEU A 54 9.27 -1.99 -3.99
C LEU A 54 10.24 -0.84 -4.26
N SER A 55 10.43 0.06 -3.30
CA SER A 55 11.37 1.17 -3.41
C SER A 55 12.82 0.69 -3.47
N LYS A 56 13.18 -0.36 -2.73
CA LYS A 56 14.51 -0.99 -2.79
C LYS A 56 14.73 -1.69 -4.12
N GLU A 57 13.73 -2.39 -4.64
CA GLU A 57 13.80 -3.08 -5.94
C GLU A 57 13.93 -2.09 -7.10
N LYS A 58 13.21 -0.96 -7.08
CA LYS A 58 13.29 0.07 -8.14
C LYS A 58 14.66 0.77 -8.22
N ASN A 59 15.40 0.84 -7.12
CA ASN A 59 16.73 1.46 -7.07
C ASN A 59 17.87 0.49 -7.40
N LYS A 60 17.56 -0.75 -7.78
CA LYS A 60 18.53 -1.78 -8.17
C LYS A 60 18.59 -1.91 -9.69
#